data_AF-A0A1F8PB25-F1
#
_entry.id   AF-A0A1F8PB25-F1
#
_cell.length_a   1.000
_cell.length_b   1.000
_cell.length_c   1.000
_cell.angle_alpha   90.00
_cell.angle_beta   90.00
_cell.angle_gamma   90.00
#
_symmetry.space_group_name_H-M   'P 1'
#
loop_
_entity.id
_entity.type
_entity.pdbx_description
1 polymer ?
#
loop_
_entity_poly.entity_id
_entity_poly.type
_entity_poly.pdbx_seq_one_letter_code
_entity_poly.pdbx_strand_id
1 'polypeptide(L)'
;MDTAREAGLSRTTSLVLGYPQETPETIRQTFEVCRRCEIYPSIGYLLPLPQTPMYEYAKQRGFITDEEEYLLRIADRQDLTINLTRMSDEEFVDVVREEAMKLKDYLGIPLSDDQLLKTGVQRVKEQKTFQNDN
;
A
#
# COMPACT_ATOMS: atom_id res chain seq x y z
N MET A 1 -13.05 -8.37 11.42
CA MET A 1 -12.49 -9.15 10.29
C MET A 1 -12.98 -10.59 10.32
N ASP A 2 -13.13 -11.20 11.50
CA ASP A 2 -13.59 -12.59 11.63
C ASP A 2 -15.00 -12.85 11.08
N THR A 3 -15.95 -11.91 11.27
CA THR A 3 -17.31 -12.04 10.72
C THR A 3 -17.34 -12.16 9.20
N ALA A 4 -16.49 -11.41 8.48
CA ALA A 4 -16.41 -11.51 7.02
C ALA A 4 -15.79 -12.84 6.57
N ARG A 5 -14.83 -13.37 7.34
CA ARG A 5 -14.24 -14.69 7.13
C ARG A 5 -15.27 -15.81 7.37
N GLU A 6 -16.02 -15.73 8.46
CA GLU A 6 -17.09 -16.68 8.82
C GLU A 6 -18.23 -16.68 7.79
N ALA A 7 -18.52 -15.51 7.20
CA ALA A 7 -19.51 -15.36 6.14
C ALA A 7 -19.01 -15.78 4.74
N GLY A 8 -17.75 -16.20 4.59
CA GLY A 8 -17.17 -16.62 3.31
C GLY A 8 -16.93 -15.48 2.31
N LEU A 9 -16.83 -14.23 2.78
CA LEU A 9 -16.56 -13.09 1.91
C LEU A 9 -15.07 -12.95 1.61
N SER A 10 -14.75 -12.61 0.36
CA SER A 10 -13.39 -12.24 -0.04
C SER A 10 -12.94 -10.99 0.73
N ARG A 11 -11.73 -11.05 1.30
CA ARG A 11 -11.16 -9.98 2.12
C ARG A 11 -10.02 -9.33 1.35
N THR A 12 -10.23 -8.09 0.95
CA THR A 12 -9.19 -7.23 0.38
C THR A 12 -9.01 -6.02 1.28
N THR A 13 -7.81 -5.45 1.28
CA THR A 13 -7.53 -4.22 2.01
C THR A 13 -6.56 -3.37 1.22
N SER A 14 -6.61 -2.07 1.42
CA SER A 14 -5.73 -1.11 0.78
C SER A 14 -5.05 -0.27 1.86
N LEU A 15 -3.75 -0.09 1.73
CA LEU A 15 -2.95 0.77 2.60
C LEU A 15 -2.56 2.04 1.85
N VAL A 16 -2.67 3.18 2.54
CA VAL A 16 -2.17 4.47 2.06
C VAL A 16 -1.13 4.95 3.06
N LEU A 17 0.13 5.00 2.63
CA LEU A 17 1.28 5.29 3.48
C LEU A 17 1.93 6.62 3.08
N GLY A 18 2.51 7.33 4.05
CA GLY A 18 3.27 8.56 3.81
C GLY A 18 2.71 9.77 4.55
N TYR A 19 1.90 9.55 5.59
CA TYR A 19 1.35 10.64 6.42
C TYR A 19 2.42 11.25 7.33
N PRO A 20 2.28 12.53 7.75
CA PRO A 20 3.27 13.19 8.61
C PRO A 20 3.61 12.48 9.93
N GLN A 21 2.68 11.71 10.46
CA GLN A 21 2.79 10.97 11.72
C GLN A 21 3.38 9.58 11.53
N GLU A 22 3.57 9.13 10.28
CA GLU A 22 4.07 7.80 9.98
C GLU A 22 5.53 7.66 10.40
N THR A 23 5.83 6.53 11.03
CA THR A 23 7.17 6.13 11.50
C THR A 23 7.45 4.70 11.03
N PRO A 24 8.71 4.25 11.03
CA PRO A 24 9.02 2.85 10.74
C PRO A 24 8.23 1.88 11.63
N GLU A 25 8.05 2.22 12.90
CA GLU A 25 7.32 1.39 13.88
C GLU A 25 5.83 1.28 13.55
N THR A 26 5.18 2.39 13.17
CA THR A 26 3.76 2.37 12.80
C THR A 26 3.50 1.65 11.48
N ILE A 27 4.45 1.73 10.54
CA ILE A 27 4.38 0.94 9.29
C ILE A 27 4.44 -0.55 9.64
N ARG A 28 5.42 -0.98 10.45
CA ARG A 28 5.53 -2.38 10.92
C ARG A 28 4.27 -2.86 11.62
N GLN A 29 3.68 -2.04 12.49
CA GLN A 29 2.42 -2.37 13.16
C GLN A 29 1.27 -2.57 12.17
N THR A 30 1.21 -1.74 11.13
CA THR A 30 0.21 -1.87 10.05
C THR A 30 0.37 -3.21 9.32
N PHE A 31 1.58 -3.59 8.93
CA PHE A 31 1.83 -4.88 8.27
C PHE A 31 1.60 -6.08 9.20
N GLU A 32 1.85 -5.94 10.51
CA GLU A 32 1.52 -6.97 11.49
C GLU A 32 0.01 -7.22 11.59
N VAL A 33 -0.82 -6.18 11.43
CA VAL A 33 -2.28 -6.34 11.33
C VAL A 33 -2.65 -7.11 10.06
N CYS A 34 -2.03 -6.79 8.92
CA CYS A 34 -2.23 -7.53 7.67
C CYS A 34 -1.84 -9.01 7.81
N ARG A 35 -0.70 -9.28 8.47
CA ARG A 35 -0.22 -10.64 8.76
C ARG A 35 -1.21 -11.41 9.63
N ARG A 36 -1.69 -10.82 10.73
CA ARG A 36 -2.68 -11.44 11.62
C ARG A 36 -4.02 -11.70 10.91
N CYS A 37 -4.38 -10.86 9.97
CA CYS A 37 -5.60 -11.05 9.18
C CYS A 37 -5.41 -12.02 8.00
N GLU A 38 -4.17 -12.42 7.71
CA GLU A 38 -3.79 -13.24 6.54
C GLU A 38 -4.24 -12.60 5.22
N ILE A 39 -4.00 -11.29 5.08
CA ILE A 39 -4.38 -10.50 3.89
C ILE A 39 -3.14 -9.79 3.35
N TYR A 40 -2.89 -9.94 2.05
CA TYR A 40 -1.94 -9.10 1.35
C TYR A 40 -2.63 -7.81 0.87
N PRO A 41 -2.19 -6.62 1.32
CA PRO A 41 -2.83 -5.36 0.98
C PRO A 41 -2.45 -4.88 -0.43
N SER A 42 -3.34 -4.07 -1.01
CA SER A 42 -2.98 -3.14 -2.09
C SER A 42 -2.26 -1.93 -1.48
N ILE A 43 -0.98 -1.76 -1.75
CA ILE A 43 -0.16 -0.70 -1.16
C ILE A 43 -0.14 0.51 -2.11
N GLY A 44 -0.43 1.70 -1.58
CA GLY A 44 -0.29 2.97 -2.28
C GLY A 44 0.31 4.05 -1.39
N TYR A 45 0.88 5.08 -2.00
CA TYR A 45 1.41 6.24 -1.28
C TYR A 45 0.36 7.35 -1.16
N LEU A 46 0.52 8.17 -0.13
CA LEU A 46 -0.30 9.35 0.09
C LEU A 46 -0.18 10.29 -1.11
N LEU A 47 -1.34 10.65 -1.66
CA LEU A 47 -1.47 11.57 -2.77
C LEU A 47 -2.24 12.82 -2.32
N PRO A 48 -1.57 13.90 -1.92
CA PRO A 48 -2.24 15.15 -1.60
C PRO A 48 -2.95 15.73 -2.84
N LEU A 49 -4.27 15.66 -2.87
CA LEU A 49 -5.08 16.20 -3.98
C LEU A 49 -5.46 17.66 -3.72
N PRO A 50 -5.62 18.50 -4.75
CA PRO A 50 -6.07 19.88 -4.60
C PRO A 50 -7.30 20.00 -3.70
N GLN A 51 -7.34 21.08 -2.92
CA GLN A 51 -8.43 21.37 -1.97
C GLN A 51 -8.57 20.39 -0.80
N THR A 52 -7.63 19.46 -0.61
CA THR A 52 -7.57 18.61 0.58
C THR A 52 -6.71 19.24 1.68
N PRO A 53 -6.98 18.94 2.97
CA PRO A 53 -6.12 19.41 4.06
C PRO A 53 -4.65 18.99 3.92
N MET A 54 -4.38 17.82 3.33
CA MET A 54 -3.01 17.37 3.11
C MET A 54 -2.30 18.12 1.99
N TYR A 55 -3.04 18.60 0.98
CA TYR A 55 -2.47 19.44 -0.07
C TYR A 55 -2.07 20.81 0.49
N GLU A 56 -2.94 21.43 1.28
CA GLU A 56 -2.61 22.67 1.97
C GLU A 56 -1.44 22.51 2.93
N TYR A 57 -1.39 21.39 3.67
CA TYR A 57 -0.27 21.05 4.55
C TYR A 57 1.05 20.92 3.75
N ALA A 58 1.03 20.20 2.63
CA ALA A 58 2.18 19.98 1.78
C ALA A 58 2.70 21.31 1.18
N LYS A 59 1.79 22.18 0.70
CA LYS A 59 2.12 23.52 0.20
C LYS A 59 2.74 24.41 1.27
N GLN A 60 2.09 24.53 2.42
CA GLN A 60 2.55 25.42 3.50
C GLN A 60 3.93 25.05 4.05
N ARG A 61 4.34 23.79 3.92
CA ARG A 61 5.65 23.30 4.38
C ARG A 61 6.68 23.16 3.25
N GLY A 62 6.35 23.58 2.03
CA GLY A 62 7.27 23.59 0.90
C GLY A 62 7.52 22.22 0.25
N PHE A 63 6.65 21.23 0.48
CA PHE A 63 6.69 19.96 -0.26
C PHE A 63 6.11 20.11 -1.67
N ILE A 64 5.21 21.06 -1.86
CA ILE A 64 4.69 21.48 -3.18
C ILE A 64 5.14 22.91 -3.40
N THR A 65 6.19 23.08 -4.22
CA THR A 65 6.74 24.40 -4.57
C THR A 65 6.21 24.91 -5.90
N ASP A 66 6.01 24.02 -6.87
CA ASP A 66 5.39 24.29 -8.16
C ASP A 66 4.12 23.45 -8.28
N GLU A 67 2.97 24.12 -8.30
CA GLU A 67 1.67 23.45 -8.36
C GLU A 67 1.40 22.81 -9.73
N GLU A 68 1.82 23.45 -10.82
CA GLU A 68 1.59 22.93 -12.17
C GLU A 68 2.43 21.67 -12.40
N GLU A 69 3.71 21.72 -12.05
CA GLU A 69 4.60 20.56 -12.11
C GLU A 69 4.08 19.42 -11.24
N TYR A 70 3.63 19.73 -10.01
CA TYR A 70 3.07 18.75 -9.11
C TYR A 70 1.81 18.08 -9.71
N LEU A 71 0.88 18.86 -10.24
CA LEU A 71 -0.35 18.35 -10.85
C LEU A 71 -0.08 17.46 -12.07
N LEU A 72 0.88 17.85 -12.91
CA LEU A 72 1.32 17.02 -14.03
C LEU A 72 1.95 15.71 -13.54
N ARG A 73 2.75 15.76 -12.49
CA ARG A 73 3.42 14.59 -11.91
C ARG A 73 2.45 13.58 -11.30
N ILE A 74 1.40 14.04 -10.62
CA ILE A 74 0.39 13.14 -10.01
C ILE A 74 -0.60 12.55 -11.02
N ALA A 75 -0.74 13.16 -12.21
CA ALA A 75 -1.64 12.67 -13.24
C ALA A 75 -1.10 11.41 -13.94
N ASP A 76 0.22 11.26 -14.00
CA ASP A 76 0.89 10.31 -14.90
C ASP A 76 1.44 9.07 -14.18
N ARG A 77 1.62 9.09 -12.85
CA ARG A 77 2.26 7.99 -12.10
C ARG A 77 1.66 7.75 -10.71
N GLN A 78 1.57 6.47 -10.33
CA GLN A 78 1.28 6.02 -8.95
C GLN A 78 2.56 5.83 -8.10
N ASP A 79 3.68 6.37 -8.56
CA ASP A 79 4.94 6.35 -7.82
C ASP A 79 4.88 7.30 -6.62
N LEU A 80 5.85 7.20 -5.70
CA LEU A 80 5.97 8.13 -4.58
C LEU A 80 6.16 9.56 -5.11
N THR A 81 5.12 10.39 -5.02
CA THR A 81 5.17 11.79 -5.47
C THR A 81 5.54 12.73 -4.35
N ILE A 82 5.05 12.46 -3.13
CA ILE A 82 5.37 13.21 -1.92
C ILE A 82 5.48 12.25 -0.75
N ASN A 83 6.55 12.41 0.01
CA ASN A 83 6.72 11.82 1.34
C ASN A 83 6.55 12.93 2.38
N LEU A 84 5.48 12.87 3.18
CA LEU A 84 5.27 13.82 4.28
C LEU A 84 5.84 13.33 5.60
N THR A 85 6.37 12.12 5.66
CA THR A 85 6.94 11.53 6.87
C THR A 85 8.21 12.27 7.30
N ARG A 86 8.75 11.90 8.45
CA ARG A 86 10.04 12.42 8.92
C ARG A 86 11.24 11.63 8.38
N MET A 87 10.99 10.53 7.67
CA MET A 87 12.01 9.68 7.06
C MET A 87 12.45 10.27 5.72
N SER A 88 13.64 9.87 5.26
CA SER A 88 14.01 10.09 3.86
C SER A 88 13.12 9.24 2.92
N ASP A 89 13.01 9.62 1.65
CA ASP A 89 12.25 8.84 0.66
C ASP A 89 12.80 7.41 0.53
N GLU A 90 14.13 7.27 0.53
CA GLU A 90 14.81 5.97 0.49
C GLU A 90 14.46 5.12 1.71
N GLU A 91 14.62 5.67 2.91
CA GLU A 91 14.27 4.98 4.16
C GLU A 91 12.80 4.57 4.20
N PHE A 92 11.90 5.47 3.81
CA PHE A 92 10.46 5.18 3.78
C PHE A 92 10.14 4.05 2.81
N VAL A 93 10.63 4.13 1.57
CA VAL A 93 10.39 3.09 0.55
C VAL A 93 11.00 1.76 0.97
N ASP A 94 12.19 1.77 1.58
CA ASP A 94 12.86 0.55 2.03
C ASP A 94 12.11 -0.13 3.18
N VAL A 95 11.63 0.62 4.17
CA VAL A 95 10.80 0.06 5.25
C VAL A 95 9.51 -0.56 4.68
N VAL A 96 8.83 0.12 3.77
CA VAL A 96 7.60 -0.41 3.16
C VAL A 96 7.90 -1.66 2.32
N ARG A 97 8.98 -1.65 1.55
CA ARG A 97 9.40 -2.80 0.73
C ARG A 97 9.77 -3.99 1.61
N GLU A 98 10.52 -3.77 2.69
CA GLU A 98 10.94 -4.81 3.63
C GLU A 98 9.73 -5.52 4.26
N GLU A 99 8.77 -4.75 4.77
CA GLU A 99 7.58 -5.32 5.41
C GLU A 99 6.64 -5.99 4.39
N ALA A 100 6.55 -5.45 3.17
CA ALA A 100 5.81 -6.09 2.08
C ALA A 100 6.42 -7.44 1.68
N MET A 101 7.76 -7.53 1.59
CA MET A 101 8.48 -8.79 1.32
C MET A 101 8.22 -9.82 2.43
N LYS A 102 8.37 -9.43 3.70
CA LYS A 102 8.10 -10.32 4.85
C LYS A 102 6.67 -10.85 4.82
N LEU A 103 5.69 -10.00 4.53
CA LEU A 103 4.29 -10.39 4.46
C LEU A 103 4.02 -11.32 3.26
N LYS A 104 4.59 -11.03 2.09
CA LYS A 104 4.50 -11.90 0.91
C LYS A 104 5.02 -13.31 1.23
N ASP A 105 6.21 -13.39 1.82
CA ASP A 105 6.86 -14.66 2.15
C ASP A 105 6.06 -15.44 3.20
N TYR A 106 5.55 -14.74 4.22
CA TYR A 106 4.67 -15.34 5.24
C TYR A 106 3.39 -15.93 4.65
N LEU A 107 2.79 -15.27 3.66
CA LEU A 107 1.56 -15.71 3.00
C LEU A 107 1.82 -16.71 1.85
N GLY A 108 3.07 -16.96 1.48
CA GLY A 108 3.45 -17.87 0.39
C GLY A 108 2.98 -17.40 -1.00
N ILE A 109 2.90 -16.09 -1.22
CA ILE A 109 2.36 -15.53 -2.48
C ILE A 109 3.45 -15.51 -3.56
N PRO A 110 3.20 -16.07 -4.76
CA PRO A 110 4.16 -16.09 -5.86
C PRO A 110 4.18 -14.75 -6.62
N LEU A 111 4.49 -13.66 -5.92
CA LEU A 111 4.63 -12.30 -6.46
C LEU A 111 6.13 -12.00 -6.66
N SER A 112 6.49 -11.39 -7.79
CA SER A 112 7.86 -10.90 -7.99
C SER A 112 8.10 -9.66 -7.15
N ASP A 113 9.34 -9.46 -6.71
CA ASP A 113 9.68 -8.35 -5.80
C ASP A 113 9.41 -6.97 -6.44
N ASP A 114 9.53 -6.88 -7.77
CA ASP A 114 9.20 -5.68 -8.56
C ASP A 114 7.70 -5.34 -8.60
N GLN A 115 6.83 -6.27 -8.19
CA GLN A 115 5.37 -6.10 -8.19
C GLN A 115 4.80 -5.82 -6.80
N LEU A 116 5.62 -5.83 -5.73
CA LEU A 116 5.16 -5.67 -4.35
C LEU A 116 4.44 -4.34 -4.10
N LEU A 117 4.91 -3.27 -4.74
CA LEU A 117 4.41 -1.90 -4.59
C LEU A 117 3.53 -1.47 -5.78
N LYS A 118 3.35 -2.32 -6.79
CA LYS A 118 2.48 -2.03 -7.92
C LYS A 118 1.08 -2.53 -7.62
N THR A 119 0.12 -1.63 -7.71
CA THR A 119 -1.33 -1.86 -7.63
C THR A 119 -1.79 -2.75 -8.79
N GLY A 120 -1.51 -4.05 -8.73
CA GLY A 120 -2.06 -5.05 -9.62
C GLY A 120 -3.28 -5.68 -8.97
N VAL A 121 -4.47 -5.47 -9.54
CA VAL A 121 -5.66 -6.27 -9.19
C VAL A 121 -5.37 -7.72 -9.58
N GLN A 122 -4.84 -8.53 -8.66
CA GLN A 122 -4.71 -9.95 -8.89
C GLN A 122 -6.07 -10.61 -8.66
N ARG A 123 -6.74 -10.97 -9.76
CA ARG A 123 -7.83 -11.94 -9.71
C ARG A 123 -7.24 -13.26 -9.23
N VAL A 124 -7.62 -13.68 -8.02
CA VAL A 124 -7.39 -15.06 -7.57
C VAL A 124 -8.02 -15.97 -8.63
N LYS A 125 -7.20 -16.75 -9.33
CA LYS A 125 -7.72 -17.81 -10.21
C LYS A 125 -8.42 -18.80 -9.31
N GLU A 126 -9.74 -18.95 -9.48
CA GLU A 126 -10.48 -20.08 -8.95
C GLU A 126 -9.76 -21.37 -9.37
N GLN A 127 -9.21 -22.10 -8.42
CA GLN A 127 -8.75 -23.46 -8.67
C GLN A 127 -10.00 -24.32 -8.87
N LYS A 128 -10.32 -24.58 -10.14
CA LYS A 128 -11.16 -25.73 -10.49
C LYS A 128 -10.34 -26.99 -10.23
N THR A 129 -10.70 -27.76 -9.19
CA THR A 129 -10.65 -29.23 -9.27
C THR A 129 -11.57 -29.85 -8.21
N PHE A 130 -12.76 -30.28 -8.63
CA PHE A 130 -13.33 -31.53 -8.14
C PHE A 130 -13.66 -32.35 -9.37
N GLN A 131 -12.69 -33.18 -9.73
CA GLN A 131 -12.91 -34.38 -10.53
C GLN A 131 -12.87 -35.51 -9.50
N ASN A 132 -13.97 -36.22 -9.34
CA ASN A 132 -13.93 -37.62 -8.97
C ASN A 132 -15.18 -38.29 -9.52
N ASP A 133 -14.93 -39.15 -10.50
CA ASP A 133 -15.83 -40.17 -10.97
C ASP A 133 -16.12 -41.15 -9.83
N ASN A 134 -17.41 -41.42 -9.60
CA ASN A 134 -17.97 -42.77 -9.48
C ASN A 134 -19.49 -42.72 -9.58
#